data_AF-A0AAN6TWT5-F1
#
_entry.id   AF-A0AAN6TWT5-F1
#
_cell.length_a   1.000
_cell.length_b   1.000
_cell.length_c   1.000
_cell.angle_alpha   90.00
_cell.angle_beta   90.00
_cell.angle_gamma   90.00
#
_symmetry.space_group_name_H-M   'P 1'
#
loop_
_entity.id
_entity.type
_entity.pdbx_description
1 polymer ?
#
loop_
_entity_poly.entity_id
_entity_poly.type
_entity_poly.pdbx_seq_one_letter_code
_entity_poly.pdbx_strand_id
1 'polypeptide(L)'
;MLFSTNITAAAFLLAGIVSGQTPVDFSPEVKDKLEMHFGSRIVETPGAILTRTETARQPTIGTSDARLTGASYLWMMIDLDVSALGSPY
;
A
#
# COMPACT_ATOMS: atom_id res chain seq x y z
N MET A 1 -1.36 20.43 -48.96
CA MET A 1 -1.17 18.98 -48.76
C MET A 1 -1.43 18.66 -47.30
N LEU A 2 -2.31 17.69 -47.05
CA LEU A 2 -2.69 17.18 -45.74
C LEU A 2 -1.66 16.16 -45.20
N PHE A 3 -1.73 15.96 -43.89
CA PHE A 3 -1.26 14.86 -43.04
C PHE A 3 0.17 14.92 -42.49
N SER A 4 0.27 15.07 -41.16
CA SER A 4 1.23 14.34 -40.31
C SER A 4 0.75 14.35 -38.85
N THR A 5 -0.07 13.34 -38.56
CA THR A 5 -0.16 12.49 -37.35
C THR A 5 0.12 13.12 -35.97
N ASN A 6 -0.96 13.19 -35.19
CA ASN A 6 -0.98 13.43 -33.74
C ASN A 6 -0.12 12.39 -33.01
N ILE A 7 1.03 12.82 -32.50
CA ILE A 7 1.89 11.98 -31.65
C ILE A 7 1.34 12.03 -30.22
N THR A 8 0.70 10.91 -29.85
CA THR A 8 0.66 10.32 -28.51
C THR A 8 0.03 11.14 -27.38
N ALA A 9 -1.30 11.21 -27.40
CA ALA A 9 -2.08 11.08 -26.17
C ALA A 9 -1.98 9.62 -25.67
N ALA A 10 -0.88 9.27 -24.98
CA ALA A 10 -0.69 7.94 -24.39
C ALA A 10 0.14 7.96 -23.10
N ALA A 11 0.16 9.09 -22.37
CA ALA A 11 0.58 9.12 -20.97
C ALA A 11 -0.58 8.70 -20.03
N PHE A 12 -1.50 7.86 -20.52
CA PHE A 12 -2.54 7.26 -19.70
C PHE A 12 -1.91 6.17 -18.83
N LEU A 13 -2.05 6.37 -17.52
CA LEU A 13 -2.14 5.31 -16.52
C LEU A 13 -1.02 4.27 -16.55
N LEU A 14 0.14 4.66 -16.05
CA LEU A 14 0.98 3.71 -15.31
C LEU A 14 0.75 3.89 -13.80
N ALA A 15 -0.53 3.92 -13.40
CA ALA A 15 -0.89 3.54 -12.04
C ALA A 15 -0.71 2.03 -12.00
N GLY A 16 0.46 1.58 -11.56
CA GLY A 16 0.78 0.16 -11.41
C GLY A 16 -0.34 -0.49 -10.61
N ILE A 17 -1.13 -1.33 -11.27
CA ILE A 17 -1.97 -2.30 -10.59
C ILE A 17 -0.97 -3.28 -10.01
N VAL A 18 -0.44 -2.97 -8.82
CA VAL A 18 0.03 -4.03 -7.94
C VAL A 18 -1.19 -4.92 -7.81
N SER A 19 -1.14 -6.09 -8.44
CA SER A 19 -2.08 -7.17 -8.16
C SER A 19 -1.82 -7.63 -6.73
N GLY A 20 -2.23 -6.80 -5.77
CA GLY A 20 -2.35 -7.19 -4.40
C GLY A 20 -3.35 -8.34 -4.37
N GLN A 21 -3.08 -9.32 -3.50
CA GLN A 21 -3.91 -10.50 -3.25
C GLN A 21 -5.27 -10.14 -2.62
N THR A 22 -5.96 -9.17 -3.19
CA THR A 22 -7.29 -8.74 -2.76
C THR A 22 -8.33 -9.39 -3.66
N PRO A 23 -9.52 -9.76 -3.14
CA PRO A 23 -10.57 -10.39 -3.93
C PRO A 23 -10.94 -9.59 -5.18
N VAL A 24 -11.55 -10.27 -6.15
CA VAL A 24 -12.17 -9.60 -7.30
C VAL A 24 -13.12 -8.51 -6.80
N ASP A 25 -13.06 -7.35 -7.45
CA ASP A 25 -13.82 -6.14 -7.12
C ASP A 25 -13.45 -5.43 -5.79
N PHE A 26 -12.29 -5.75 -5.19
CA PHE A 26 -11.78 -4.96 -4.08
C PHE A 26 -11.39 -3.54 -4.52
N SER A 27 -12.14 -2.55 -4.03
CA SER A 27 -11.88 -1.13 -4.24
C SER A 27 -11.66 -0.45 -2.89
N PRO A 28 -10.40 -0.26 -2.46
CA PRO A 28 -10.13 0.41 -1.18
C PRO A 28 -10.56 1.88 -1.27
N GLU A 29 -11.27 2.37 -0.24
CA GLU A 29 -11.55 3.80 -0.06
C GLU A 29 -10.56 4.36 0.97
N VAL A 30 -9.71 5.29 0.55
CA VAL A 30 -8.77 6.00 1.44
C VAL A 30 -9.32 7.40 1.69
N LYS A 31 -9.87 7.63 2.87
CA LYS A 31 -10.32 8.97 3.32
C LYS A 31 -9.20 9.76 3.97
N ASP A 32 -8.43 9.08 4.81
CA ASP A 32 -7.28 9.63 5.52
C ASP A 32 -6.09 8.71 5.28
N LYS A 33 -4.92 9.26 4.93
CA LYS A 33 -3.73 8.45 4.68
C LYS A 33 -3.23 7.81 5.99
N LEU A 34 -3.11 6.49 6.00
CA LEU A 34 -2.46 5.74 7.09
C LEU A 34 -0.95 5.96 7.05
N GLU A 35 -0.37 6.33 8.17
CA GLU A 35 1.08 6.40 8.38
C GLU A 35 1.54 5.25 9.26
N MET A 36 2.68 4.64 8.88
CA MET A 36 3.27 3.52 9.58
C MET A 36 4.75 3.79 9.83
N HIS A 37 5.16 3.69 11.10
CA HIS A 37 6.52 3.98 11.55
C HIS A 37 7.09 2.77 12.30
N PHE A 38 8.20 2.24 11.80
CA PHE A 38 9.01 1.24 12.49
C PHE A 38 10.20 1.93 13.16
N GLY A 39 10.03 2.35 14.42
CA GLY A 39 11.03 3.16 15.11
C GLY A 39 11.26 4.49 14.39
N SER A 40 12.49 4.72 13.88
CA SER A 40 12.83 5.90 13.06
C SER A 40 12.54 5.71 11.57
N ARG A 41 12.17 4.51 11.11
CA ARG A 41 11.90 4.22 9.71
C ARG A 41 10.42 4.45 9.38
N ILE A 42 10.16 5.43 8.51
CA ILE A 42 8.80 5.73 8.01
C ILE A 42 8.53 4.90 6.76
N VAL A 43 7.35 4.27 6.63
CA VAL A 43 6.94 3.60 5.39
C VAL A 43 6.35 4.64 4.44
N GLU A 44 7.22 5.32 3.67
CA GLU A 44 6.80 6.43 2.80
C GLU A 44 6.11 5.98 1.51
N THR A 45 6.57 4.86 0.95
CA THR A 45 6.08 4.33 -0.33
C THR A 45 5.33 3.01 -0.10
N PRO A 46 4.05 2.89 -0.51
CA PRO A 46 3.35 1.61 -0.49
C PRO A 46 4.11 0.54 -1.28
N GLY A 47 4.24 -0.65 -0.71
CA GLY A 47 5.01 -1.74 -1.32
C GLY A 47 6.53 -1.61 -1.22
N ALA A 48 7.04 -0.67 -0.40
CA ALA A 48 8.47 -0.59 -0.12
C ALA A 48 9.00 -1.90 0.47
N ILE A 49 10.18 -2.34 0.01
CA ILE A 49 10.89 -3.46 0.59
C ILE A 49 11.46 -3.02 1.94
N LEU A 50 11.13 -3.76 2.99
CA LEU A 50 11.63 -3.56 4.34
C LEU A 50 12.34 -4.83 4.79
N THR A 51 13.46 -4.68 5.49
CA THR A 51 14.21 -5.79 6.08
C THR A 51 13.51 -6.32 7.34
N ARG A 52 13.76 -7.58 7.68
CA ARG A 52 13.26 -8.18 8.93
C ARG A 52 13.69 -7.40 10.17
N THR A 53 14.90 -6.83 10.16
CA THR A 53 15.40 -6.04 11.29
C THR A 53 14.65 -4.72 11.44
N GLU A 54 14.31 -4.05 10.33
CA GLU A 54 13.49 -2.83 10.36
C GLU A 54 12.09 -3.13 10.91
N THR A 55 11.49 -4.26 10.53
CA THR A 55 10.12 -4.62 10.94
C THR A 55 10.04 -5.47 12.22
N ALA A 56 11.16 -5.65 12.93
CA ALA A 56 11.27 -6.55 14.08
C ALA A 56 10.42 -6.13 15.31
N ARG A 57 9.94 -4.88 15.34
CA ARG A 57 9.13 -4.33 16.42
C ARG A 57 7.78 -3.89 15.88
N GLN A 58 6.76 -3.87 16.74
CA GLN A 58 5.45 -3.36 16.39
C GLN A 58 5.56 -1.90 15.88
N PRO A 59 4.91 -1.55 14.76
CA PRO A 59 4.93 -0.19 14.26
C PRO A 59 4.05 0.74 15.12
N THR A 60 4.37 2.02 15.10
CA THR A 60 3.42 3.07 15.47
C THR A 60 2.59 3.43 14.26
N ILE A 61 1.28 3.56 14.45
CA ILE A 61 0.31 3.89 13.39
C ILE A 61 -0.36 5.24 13.68
N GLY A 62 -0.69 5.97 12.62
CA GLY A 62 -1.37 7.26 12.69
C GLY A 62 -1.96 7.67 11.34
N THR A 63 -2.40 8.92 11.24
CA THR A 63 -2.92 9.52 10.01
C THR A 63 -2.28 10.87 9.75
N SER A 64 -1.91 11.17 8.50
CA SER A 64 -1.22 12.43 8.14
C SER A 64 -2.14 13.64 8.12
N ASP A 65 -3.34 13.45 7.57
CA ASP A 65 -4.14 14.54 7.02
C ASP A 65 -5.12 15.12 8.02
N ALA A 66 -5.64 14.28 8.92
CA ALA A 66 -6.57 14.68 9.95
C ALA A 66 -6.50 13.74 11.16
N ARG A 67 -6.84 14.29 12.33
CA ARG A 67 -7.14 13.47 13.50
C ARG A 67 -8.48 12.78 13.28
N LEU A 68 -8.45 11.46 13.29
CA LEU A 68 -9.64 10.62 13.25
C LEU A 68 -10.61 10.96 14.41
N THR A 69 -11.88 11.23 14.09
CA THR A 69 -12.91 11.68 15.05
C THR A 69 -13.92 10.59 15.44
N GLY A 70 -13.81 9.40 14.86
CA GLY A 70 -14.67 8.25 15.16
C GLY A 70 -14.42 7.71 16.57
N ALA A 71 -15.42 6.98 17.09
CA ALA A 71 -15.37 6.43 18.44
C ALA A 71 -14.34 5.31 18.59
N SER A 72 -14.22 4.44 17.58
CA SER A 72 -13.32 3.30 17.56
C SER A 72 -12.92 2.96 16.13
N TYR A 73 -11.70 2.43 15.99
CA TYR A 73 -11.14 1.99 14.72
C TYR A 73 -10.55 0.59 14.86
N LEU A 74 -10.66 -0.21 13.81
CA LEU A 74 -9.96 -1.47 13.68
C LEU A 74 -8.78 -1.27 12.72
N TRP A 75 -7.60 -1.70 13.14
CA TRP A 75 -6.44 -1.80 12.27
C TRP A 75 -5.93 -3.25 12.27
N MET A 76 -5.52 -3.73 11.09
CA MET A 76 -5.01 -5.08 10.88
C MET A 76 -3.77 -5.03 10.01
N MET A 77 -2.74 -5.80 10.39
CA MET A 77 -1.59 -6.11 9.55
C MET A 77 -1.68 -7.57 9.17
N ILE A 78 -1.66 -7.85 7.87
CA ILE A 78 -1.91 -9.17 7.30
C ILE A 78 -0.76 -9.50 6.37
N ASP A 79 -0.20 -10.70 6.52
CA ASP A 79 0.69 -11.31 5.54
C ASP A 79 -0.15 -12.27 4.69
N LEU A 80 -0.38 -11.92 3.42
CA LEU A 80 -1.23 -12.68 2.49
C LEU A 80 -0.48 -13.82 1.80
N ASP A 81 0.85 -13.89 1.94
CA ASP A 81 1.71 -14.80 1.19
C ASP A 81 2.27 -15.94 2.06
N VAL A 82 1.73 -16.12 3.27
CA VAL A 82 2.10 -17.25 4.15
C VAL A 82 1.63 -18.57 3.54
N SER A 83 2.55 -19.51 3.33
CA SER A 83 2.24 -20.84 2.81
C SER A 83 1.43 -21.67 3.83
N ALA A 84 0.28 -22.21 3.41
CA ALA A 84 -0.57 -23.08 4.23
C ALA A 84 0.10 -24.41 4.63
N LEU A 85 1.11 -24.83 3.86
CA LEU A 85 1.98 -25.94 4.21
C LEU A 85 3.12 -25.34 5.03
N GLY A 86 3.12 -25.59 6.34
CA GLY A 86 4.22 -25.19 7.21
C GLY A 86 5.55 -25.62 6.59
N SER A 87 6.40 -24.65 6.27
CA SER A 87 7.76 -24.93 5.83
C SER A 87 8.44 -25.79 6.93
N PRO A 88 9.01 -26.96 6.60
CA PRO A 88 9.76 -27.77 7.56
C PRO A 88 11.15 -27.18 7.87
N TYR A 89 11.39 -25.92 7.52
CA TYR A 89 12.59 -25.15 7.81
C TYR A 89 12.25 -23.97 8.71
#